data_AF-A0A7Y6NH17-F1
#
_entry.id   AF-A0A7Y6NH17-F1
#
_cell.length_a   1.000
_cell.length_b   1.000
_cell.length_c   1.000
_cell.angle_alpha   90.00
_cell.angle_beta   90.00
_cell.angle_gamma   90.00
#
_symmetry.space_group_name_H-M   'P 1'
#
loop_
_entity.id
_entity.type
_entity.pdbx_description
1 polymer ?
#
loop_
_entity_poly.entity_id
_entity_poly.type
_entity_poly.pdbx_seq_one_letter_code
_entity_poly.pdbx_strand_id
1 'polypeptide(L)'
;MKTTTATASEKFAPEINKMYHIHVAGVDDCFNGRVIAVTNKWFVLEGSHGHEQALPIGAVEHAQLITEQSQKEVASRAAAVKTLFPDMPDEMAAELADMIGKVSSMDVSDLELFLRGTNTSRH
;
A
#
# COMPACT_ATOMS: atom_id res chain seq x y z
N MET A 1 -3.57 28.11 -22.06
CA MET A 1 -2.78 26.90 -21.84
C MET A 1 -2.20 27.00 -20.44
N LYS A 2 -2.72 26.23 -19.48
CA LYS A 2 -2.23 26.23 -18.10
C LYS A 2 -1.09 25.20 -18.02
N THR A 3 0.14 25.68 -17.89
CA THR A 3 1.28 24.88 -17.46
C THR A 3 1.04 24.48 -16.02
N THR A 4 0.63 23.23 -15.80
CA THR A 4 0.60 22.63 -14.47
C THR A 4 2.04 22.38 -14.07
N THR A 5 2.58 23.28 -13.27
CA THR A 5 3.86 23.12 -12.59
C THR A 5 3.77 21.84 -11.76
N ALA A 6 4.54 20.82 -12.11
CA ALA A 6 4.77 19.67 -11.25
C ALA A 6 5.36 20.20 -9.94
N THR A 7 4.56 20.19 -8.88
CA THR A 7 5.00 20.43 -7.52
C THR A 7 6.17 19.51 -7.25
N ALA A 8 7.28 20.08 -6.76
CA ALA A 8 8.50 19.35 -6.47
C ALA A 8 8.16 18.08 -5.69
N SER A 9 8.48 16.94 -6.30
CA SER A 9 8.55 15.64 -5.65
C SER A 9 9.24 15.83 -4.30
N GLU A 10 8.54 15.52 -3.21
CA GLU A 10 9.22 15.12 -1.98
C GLU A 10 10.24 14.07 -2.41
N LYS A 11 11.52 14.43 -2.42
CA LYS A 11 12.58 13.59 -2.95
C LYS A 11 12.49 12.25 -2.24
N PHE A 12 12.06 11.22 -2.96
CA PHE A 12 11.98 9.88 -2.43
C PHE A 12 13.32 9.51 -1.78
N ALA A 13 13.26 9.16 -0.49
CA ALA A 13 14.43 8.80 0.31
C ALA A 13 14.27 7.33 0.72
N PRO A 14 14.79 6.38 -0.08
CA PRO A 14 14.64 4.96 0.23
C PRO A 14 15.36 4.59 1.53
N GLU A 15 14.66 3.88 2.40
CA GLU A 15 15.18 3.37 3.66
C GLU A 15 15.46 1.87 3.57
N ILE A 16 16.64 1.44 4.02
CA ILE A 16 17.03 0.02 4.02
C ILE A 16 16.07 -0.79 4.92
N ASN A 17 15.76 -2.02 4.49
CA ASN A 17 14.84 -2.97 5.14
C ASN A 17 13.37 -2.55 5.15
N LYS A 18 12.99 -1.49 4.42
CA LYS A 18 11.59 -1.11 4.23
C LYS A 18 11.05 -1.66 2.92
N MET A 19 9.77 -2.04 2.91
CA MET A 19 9.05 -2.45 1.71
C MET A 19 8.35 -1.27 1.07
N TYR A 20 8.44 -1.15 -0.25
CA TYR A 20 7.81 -0.08 -1.01
C TYR A 20 7.06 -0.61 -2.23
N HIS A 21 6.00 0.09 -2.56
CA HIS A 21 5.37 0.11 -3.88
C HIS A 21 5.87 1.35 -4.62
N ILE A 22 6.51 1.17 -5.79
CA ILE A 22 7.23 2.23 -6.49
C ILE A 22 6.76 2.34 -7.95
N HIS A 23 6.50 3.57 -8.38
CA HIS A 23 6.31 3.95 -9.77
C HIS A 23 7.51 4.76 -10.27
N VAL A 24 8.01 4.38 -11.44
CA VAL A 24 9.18 5.01 -12.08
C VAL A 24 8.74 5.66 -13.37
N ALA A 25 9.22 6.88 -13.62
CA ALA A 25 8.92 7.64 -14.83
C ALA A 25 9.25 6.84 -16.10
N GLY A 26 8.27 6.71 -16.99
CA GLY A 26 8.42 6.02 -18.28
C GLY A 26 8.41 4.49 -18.21
N VAL A 27 8.06 3.91 -17.05
CA VAL A 27 7.80 2.47 -16.89
C VAL A 27 6.33 2.30 -16.51
N ASP A 28 5.58 1.54 -17.32
CA ASP A 28 4.16 1.28 -17.06
C ASP A 28 3.94 0.34 -15.87
N ASP A 29 4.93 -0.51 -15.57
CA ASP A 29 4.90 -1.44 -14.46
C ASP A 29 5.31 -0.78 -13.12
N CYS A 30 4.67 -1.23 -12.04
CA CYS A 30 5.03 -0.88 -10.68
C CYS A 30 5.97 -1.92 -10.06
N PHE A 31 6.84 -1.46 -9.16
CA PHE A 31 7.81 -2.30 -8.46
C PHE A 31 7.43 -2.46 -6.99
N ASN A 32 7.32 -3.70 -6.54
CA ASN A 32 7.08 -4.04 -5.14
C ASN A 32 8.29 -4.79 -4.58
N GLY A 33 8.86 -4.29 -3.49
CA GLY A 33 9.98 -5.00 -2.87
C GLY A 33 10.54 -4.34 -1.63
N ARG A 34 11.48 -5.05 -1.01
CA ARG A 34 12.26 -4.56 0.13
C ARG A 34 13.53 -3.88 -0.35
N VAL A 35 13.84 -2.69 0.16
CA VAL A 35 15.11 -2.03 -0.12
C VAL A 35 16.24 -2.75 0.60
N ILE A 36 17.17 -3.31 -0.16
CA ILE A 36 18.32 -4.06 0.37
C ILE A 36 19.64 -3.29 0.27
N ALA A 37 19.71 -2.28 -0.61
CA ALA A 37 20.88 -1.40 -0.73
C ALA A 37 20.48 0.00 -1.20
N VAL A 38 21.20 1.02 -0.71
CA VAL A 38 20.98 2.43 -1.09
C VAL A 38 22.33 3.10 -1.33
N THR A 39 22.39 3.90 -2.39
CA THR A 39 23.49 4.80 -2.72
C THR A 39 22.94 6.22 -2.92
N ASN A 40 23.81 7.18 -3.20
CA ASN A 40 23.40 8.57 -3.43
C ASN A 40 22.49 8.77 -4.66
N LYS A 41 22.44 7.82 -5.59
CA LYS A 41 21.70 7.96 -6.87
C LYS A 41 20.77 6.79 -7.19
N TRP A 42 21.03 5.63 -6.60
CA TRP A 42 20.37 4.36 -6.91
C TRP A 42 20.02 3.63 -5.63
N PHE A 43 18.99 2.80 -5.69
CA PHE A 43 18.65 1.83 -4.66
C PHE A 43 18.32 0.49 -5.29
N VAL A 44 18.41 -0.59 -4.51
CA VAL A 44 18.10 -1.94 -4.95
C VAL A 44 16.89 -2.45 -4.18
N LEU A 45 15.87 -2.89 -4.92
CA LEU A 45 14.71 -3.61 -4.40
C LEU A 45 14.88 -5.10 -4.60
N GLU A 46 14.56 -5.87 -3.57
CA GLU A 46 14.35 -7.30 -3.63
C GLU A 46 12.84 -7.57 -3.66
N GLY A 47 12.34 -8.10 -4.79
CA GLY A 47 10.95 -8.49 -4.95
C GLY A 47 10.63 -9.84 -4.31
N SER A 48 9.33 -10.17 -4.24
CA SER A 48 8.81 -11.35 -3.54
C SER A 48 9.31 -12.72 -4.06
N HIS A 49 9.88 -12.75 -5.26
CA HIS A 49 10.43 -13.96 -5.90
C HIS A 49 11.97 -14.00 -5.87
N GLY A 50 12.61 -13.17 -5.05
CA GLY A 50 14.07 -13.10 -4.95
C GLY A 50 14.74 -12.42 -6.15
N HIS A 51 13.98 -11.69 -6.97
CA HIS A 51 14.51 -10.87 -8.05
C HIS A 51 14.98 -9.51 -7.51
N GLU A 52 16.23 -9.16 -7.79
CA GLU A 52 16.81 -7.88 -7.44
C GLU A 52 16.71 -6.89 -8.61
N GLN A 53 16.29 -5.66 -8.33
CA GLN A 53 16.15 -4.61 -9.33
C GLN A 53 16.77 -3.31 -8.82
N ALA A 54 17.70 -2.75 -9.59
CA ALA A 54 18.32 -1.47 -9.30
C ALA A 54 17.53 -0.34 -9.98
N LEU A 55 17.04 0.60 -9.18
CA LEU A 55 16.21 1.73 -9.64
C LEU A 55 16.86 3.08 -9.31
N PRO A 56 16.74 4.09 -10.20
CA PRO A 56 17.29 5.41 -9.95
C PRO A 56 16.34 6.22 -9.05
N ILE A 57 16.87 6.79 -7.96
CA ILE A 57 16.09 7.57 -7.00
C ILE A 57 15.39 8.76 -7.68
N GLY A 58 16.09 9.43 -8.58
CA GLY A 58 15.58 10.62 -9.28
C GLY A 58 14.51 10.35 -10.34
N ALA A 59 14.24 9.08 -10.66
CA ALA A 59 13.19 8.69 -11.60
C ALA A 59 11.92 8.20 -10.90
N VAL A 60 11.92 8.12 -9.56
CA VAL A 60 10.75 7.70 -8.78
C VAL A 60 9.72 8.84 -8.79
N GLU A 61 8.58 8.60 -9.42
CA GLU A 61 7.48 9.56 -9.45
C GLU A 61 6.58 9.43 -8.23
N HIS A 62 6.35 8.18 -7.81
CA HIS A 62 5.54 7.86 -6.65
C HIS A 62 6.16 6.69 -5.89
N ALA A 63 6.21 6.80 -4.57
CA ALA A 63 6.61 5.72 -3.70
C ALA A 63 5.68 5.68 -2.49
N GLN A 64 5.17 4.51 -2.21
CA GLN A 64 4.34 4.24 -1.05
C GLN A 64 5.03 3.19 -0.19
N LEU A 65 5.25 3.52 1.09
CA LEU A 65 5.74 2.57 2.07
C LEU A 65 4.66 1.50 2.29
N ILE A 66 5.00 0.25 1.99
CA ILE A 66 4.18 -0.91 2.36
C ILE A 66 4.53 -1.21 3.80
N THR A 67 3.73 -0.68 4.73
CA THR A 67 3.82 -1.08 6.12
C THR A 67 3.31 -2.51 6.23
N GLU A 68 4.11 -3.41 6.82
CA GLU A 68 3.57 -4.68 7.32
C GLU A 68 2.37 -4.35 8.18
N GLN A 69 1.18 -4.80 7.76
CA GLN A 69 0.00 -4.61 8.57
C GLN A 69 0.24 -5.35 9.88
N SER A 70 0.15 -4.62 10.99
CA SER A 70 0.22 -5.29 12.28
C SER A 70 -0.92 -6.30 12.35
N GLN A 71 -0.67 -7.48 12.96
CA GLN A 71 -1.75 -8.46 13.21
C GLN A 71 -2.95 -7.81 13.92
N LYS A 72 -2.71 -6.74 14.67
CA LYS A 72 -3.73 -5.90 15.32
C LYS A 72 -4.61 -5.16 14.30
N GLU A 73 -4.05 -4.58 13.24
CA GLU A 73 -4.82 -3.90 12.19
C GLU A 73 -5.62 -4.89 11.35
N VAL A 74 -5.03 -6.04 11.01
CA VAL A 74 -5.75 -7.13 10.32
C VAL A 74 -6.92 -7.61 11.17
N ALA A 75 -6.71 -7.85 12.46
CA ALA A 75 -7.76 -8.26 13.38
C ALA A 75 -8.87 -7.19 13.52
N SER A 76 -8.50 -5.91 13.59
CA SER A 76 -9.47 -4.81 13.68
C SER A 76 -10.33 -4.68 12.41
N ARG A 77 -9.74 -4.86 11.23
CA ARG A 77 -10.47 -4.86 9.95
C ARG A 77 -11.34 -6.11 9.80
N ALA A 78 -10.84 -7.27 10.21
CA ALA A 78 -11.61 -8.51 10.23
C ALA A 78 -12.85 -8.39 11.13
N ALA A 79 -12.72 -7.71 12.29
CA ALA A 79 -13.86 -7.39 13.15
C ALA A 79 -14.87 -6.44 12.47
N ALA A 80 -14.39 -5.44 11.72
CA ALA A 80 -15.26 -4.55 10.94
C ALA A 80 -16.00 -5.31 9.81
N VAL A 81 -15.32 -6.22 9.12
CA VAL A 81 -15.92 -7.12 8.11
C VAL A 81 -17.00 -8.01 8.75
N LYS A 82 -16.72 -8.61 9.91
CA LYS A 82 -17.70 -9.42 10.66
C LYS A 82 -18.92 -8.63 11.14
N THR A 83 -18.80 -7.33 11.33
CA THR A 83 -19.96 -6.49 11.67
C THR A 83 -20.97 -6.43 10.52
N LEU A 84 -20.51 -6.50 9.27
CA LEU A 84 -21.37 -6.54 8.08
C LEU A 84 -21.81 -7.94 7.68
N PHE A 85 -20.95 -8.93 7.92
CA PHE A 85 -21.21 -10.33 7.62
C PHE A 85 -21.04 -11.16 8.88
N PRO A 86 -22.04 -11.17 9.80
CA PRO A 86 -21.92 -11.83 11.11
C PRO A 86 -21.69 -13.33 11.00
N ASP A 87 -22.25 -13.94 9.96
CA ASP A 87 -22.14 -15.38 9.68
C ASP A 87 -20.85 -15.76 8.93
N MET A 88 -19.99 -14.79 8.59
CA MET A 88 -18.74 -15.06 7.89
C MET A 88 -17.71 -15.74 8.82
N PRO A 89 -17.05 -16.82 8.37
CA PRO A 89 -15.96 -17.44 9.11
C PRO A 89 -14.80 -16.46 9.36
N ASP A 90 -14.17 -16.56 10.54
CA ASP A 90 -13.07 -15.66 10.93
C ASP A 90 -11.90 -15.68 9.93
N GLU A 91 -11.59 -16.84 9.37
CA GLU A 91 -10.53 -17.01 8.38
C GLU A 91 -10.83 -16.21 7.09
N MET A 92 -12.07 -16.28 6.60
CA MET A 92 -12.49 -15.52 5.42
C MET A 92 -12.57 -14.01 5.69
N ALA A 93 -12.97 -13.62 6.90
CA ALA A 93 -12.99 -12.21 7.29
C ALA A 93 -11.57 -11.63 7.37
N ALA A 94 -10.59 -12.42 7.85
CA ALA A 94 -9.18 -12.03 7.88
C ALA A 94 -8.58 -11.94 6.47
N GLU A 95 -8.86 -12.90 5.58
CA GLU A 95 -8.43 -12.85 4.19
C GLU A 95 -9.01 -11.64 3.44
N LEU A 96 -10.31 -11.37 3.63
CA LEU A 96 -10.95 -10.21 3.02
C LEU A 96 -10.39 -8.90 3.57
N ALA A 97 -10.14 -8.81 4.87
CA ALA A 97 -9.52 -7.66 5.52
C ALA A 97 -8.10 -7.39 5.02
N ASP A 98 -7.30 -8.44 4.86
CA ASP A 98 -5.95 -8.39 4.31
C ASP A 98 -5.97 -7.96 2.83
N MET A 99 -6.88 -8.51 2.03
CA MET A 99 -7.06 -8.14 0.62
C MET A 99 -7.50 -6.67 0.46
N ILE A 100 -8.48 -6.21 1.25
CA ILE A 100 -8.91 -4.81 1.29
C ILE A 100 -7.72 -3.92 1.64
N GLY A 101 -6.96 -4.30 2.66
CA GLY A 101 -5.84 -3.50 3.13
C GLY A 101 -4.66 -3.41 2.17
N LYS A 102 -4.42 -4.46 1.35
CA LYS A 102 -3.41 -4.45 0.29
C LYS A 102 -3.82 -3.62 -0.93
N VAL A 103 -5.10 -3.60 -1.27
CA VAL A 103 -5.59 -2.94 -2.49
C VAL A 103 -5.91 -1.46 -2.28
N SER A 104 -6.50 -1.12 -1.14
CA SER A 104 -7.12 0.21 -0.98
C SER A 104 -6.26 1.22 -0.23
N SER A 105 -5.20 0.78 0.46
CA SER A 105 -4.47 1.62 1.43
C SER A 105 -5.38 2.32 2.45
N MET A 106 -6.67 1.92 2.54
CA MET A 106 -7.63 2.49 3.49
C MET A 106 -7.16 2.16 4.88
N ASP A 107 -7.26 3.12 5.79
CA ASP A 107 -7.10 2.86 7.21
C ASP A 107 -8.37 2.17 7.77
N VAL A 108 -8.30 1.73 9.03
CA VAL A 108 -9.42 1.06 9.69
C VAL A 108 -10.61 2.01 9.84
N SER A 109 -10.36 3.29 10.07
CA SER A 109 -11.39 4.32 10.29
C SER A 109 -12.19 4.59 9.02
N ASP A 110 -11.52 4.69 7.87
CA ASP A 110 -12.13 4.85 6.56
C ASP A 110 -12.95 3.61 6.18
N LEU A 111 -12.46 2.41 6.54
CA LEU A 111 -13.21 1.17 6.37
C LEU A 111 -14.48 1.20 7.22
N GLU A 112 -14.38 1.46 8.53
CA GLU A 112 -15.55 1.56 9.40
C GLU A 112 -16.57 2.60 8.91
N LEU A 113 -16.11 3.75 8.40
CA LEU A 113 -16.99 4.79 7.85
C LEU A 113 -17.68 4.35 6.55
N PHE A 114 -16.95 3.74 5.62
CA PHE A 114 -17.51 3.18 4.38
C PHE A 114 -18.53 2.07 4.67
N LEU A 115 -18.20 1.18 5.61
CA LEU A 115 -19.07 0.08 6.02
C LEU A 115 -20.32 0.59 6.77
N ARG A 116 -20.22 1.68 7.55
CA ARG A 116 -21.39 2.33 8.17
C ARG A 116 -22.26 3.07 7.17
N GLY A 117 -21.66 3.77 6.20
CA GLY A 117 -22.38 4.54 5.17
C GLY A 117 -23.13 3.66 4.16
N THR A 118 -22.66 2.45 3.89
CA THR A 118 -23.36 1.48 3.03
C THR A 118 -24.58 0.86 3.72
N ASN A 119 -24.63 0.83 5.04
CA ASN A 119 -25.75 0.26 5.81
C ASN A 119 -26.89 1.26 6.09
N THR A 120 -26.67 2.57 5.89
CA THR A 120 -27.70 3.61 6.06
C THR A 120 -28.56 3.86 4.82
N SER A 121 -28.28 3.19 3.68
CA SER A 121 -29.02 3.38 2.42
C SER A 121 -30.19 2.39 2.20
N ARG A 122 -30.56 1.60 3.21
CA ARG A 122 -31.80 0.79 3.20
C ARG A 122 -32.78 1.30 4.25
N HIS A 123 -33.49 2.37 3.91
CA HIS A 123 -34.78 2.71 4.50
C HIS A 123 -35.81 2.85 3.38
#